data_AF-A0AB35F5J5-F1
#
_entry.id   AF-A0AB35F5J5-F1
#
_cell.length_a   1.000
_cell.length_b   1.000
_cell.length_c   1.000
_cell.angle_alpha   90.00
_cell.angle_beta   90.00
_cell.angle_gamma   90.00
#
_symmetry.space_group_name_H-M   'P 1'
#
loop_
_entity.id
_entity.type
_entity.pdbx_description
1 polymer ?
#
loop_
_entity_poly.entity_id
_entity_poly.type
_entity_poly.pdbx_seq_one_letter_code
_entity_poly.pdbx_strand_id
1 'polypeptide(L)' 'GATLGFKSMKTAYATIKGIEVMRALRKGQASAFYYGDPLGEMRLVSRVFEM' A
#
# COMPACT_ATOMS: atom_id res chain seq x y z
N GLY A 1 -17.70 -16.11 -9.03
CA GLY A 1 -16.33 -16.52 -8.67
C GLY A 1 -16.16 -16.38 -7.18
N ALA A 2 -15.67 -17.42 -6.51
CA ALA A 2 -15.49 -17.41 -5.05
C ALA A 2 -14.32 -16.47 -4.69
N THR A 3 -14.60 -15.42 -3.94
CA THR A 3 -13.65 -14.36 -3.59
C THR A 3 -12.81 -14.70 -2.35
N LEU A 4 -12.49 -15.97 -2.10
CA LEU A 4 -11.61 -16.45 -1.00
C LEU A 4 -11.87 -15.81 0.39
N GLY A 5 -13.11 -15.46 0.71
CA GLY A 5 -13.47 -14.80 1.98
C GLY A 5 -13.45 -13.26 1.94
N PHE A 6 -13.06 -12.64 0.83
CA PHE A 6 -13.19 -11.19 0.59
C PHE A 6 -14.56 -10.83 0.03
N LYS A 7 -15.06 -9.64 0.37
CA LYS A 7 -16.34 -9.11 -0.14
C LYS A 7 -16.35 -8.96 -1.67
N SER A 8 -15.20 -8.68 -2.27
CA SER A 8 -14.99 -8.58 -3.72
C SER A 8 -13.51 -8.73 -4.05
N MET A 9 -13.19 -8.97 -5.33
CA MET A 9 -11.80 -8.93 -5.79
C MET A 9 -11.17 -7.53 -5.59
N LYS A 10 -11.94 -6.45 -5.74
CA LYS A 10 -11.47 -5.08 -5.49
C LYS A 10 -10.94 -4.93 -4.05
N THR A 11 -11.70 -5.43 -3.08
CA THR A 11 -11.29 -5.39 -1.66
C THR A 11 -10.12 -6.33 -1.36
N ALA A 12 -10.02 -7.47 -2.05
CA ALA A 12 -8.88 -8.38 -1.91
C ALA A 12 -7.58 -7.70 -2.37
N TYR A 13 -7.58 -7.09 -3.56
CA TYR A 13 -6.41 -6.38 -4.08
C TYR A 13 -6.00 -5.19 -3.22
N ALA A 14 -6.97 -4.38 -2.76
CA ALA A 14 -6.68 -3.26 -1.87
C ALA A 14 -6.04 -3.73 -0.55
N THR A 15 -6.53 -4.84 0.02
CA THR A 15 -5.98 -5.42 1.25
C THR A 15 -4.55 -5.91 1.04
N ILE A 16 -4.29 -6.66 -0.03
CA ILE A 16 -2.95 -7.18 -0.35
C ILE A 16 -1.97 -6.03 -0.56
N LYS A 17 -2.32 -5.04 -1.39
CA LYS A 17 -1.49 -3.83 -1.60
C LYS A 17 -1.19 -3.09 -0.31
N GLY A 18 -2.18 -2.93 0.58
CA GLY A 18 -1.99 -2.28 1.87
C GLY A 18 -1.00 -3.00 2.76
N ILE A 19 -1.07 -4.34 2.82
CA ILE A 19 -0.13 -5.15 3.60
C ILE A 19 1.29 -5.01 3.06
N GLU A 20 1.47 -5.01 1.75
CA GLU A 20 2.79 -4.84 1.11
C GLU A 20 3.39 -3.47 1.44
N VAL A 21 2.60 -2.40 1.36
CA VAL A 21 3.02 -1.04 1.74
C VAL A 21 3.44 -1.00 3.21
N MET A 22 2.60 -1.49 4.12
CA MET A 22 2.91 -1.48 5.57
C MET A 22 4.19 -2.27 5.88
N ARG A 23 4.43 -3.38 5.17
CA ARG A 23 5.67 -4.16 5.31
C ARG A 23 6.90 -3.42 4.78
N ALA A 24 6.79 -2.76 3.63
CA ALA A 24 7.89 -1.98 3.05
C ALA A 24 8.27 -0.79 3.94
N LEU A 25 7.28 -0.09 4.50
CA LEU A 25 7.46 0.98 5.48
C LEU A 25 8.18 0.46 6.74
N ARG A 26 7.67 -0.63 7.35
CA ARG A 26 8.27 -1.23 8.55
C ARG A 26 9.73 -1.68 8.35
N LYS A 27 10.09 -2.11 7.14
CA LYS A 27 11.46 -2.53 6.80
C LYS A 27 12.38 -1.39 6.38
N GLY A 28 11.88 -0.15 6.29
CA GLY A 28 12.64 0.97 5.72
C GLY A 28 12.94 0.84 4.22
N GLN A 29 12.34 -0.15 3.55
CA GLN A 29 12.49 -0.37 2.11
C GLN A 29 11.76 0.70 1.29
N ALA A 30 10.87 1.43 1.94
CA ALA A 30 10.23 2.59 1.36
C ALA A 30 11.11 3.84 1.37
N SER A 31 12.32 3.84 1.96
CA SER A 31 13.22 5.02 2.05
C SER A 31 13.45 5.76 0.72
N ALA A 32 13.45 5.04 -0.40
CA ALA A 32 13.53 5.63 -1.75
C ALA A 32 12.35 6.57 -2.10
N PHE A 33 11.20 6.41 -1.46
CA PHE A 33 10.02 7.27 -1.63
C PHE A 33 10.06 8.54 -0.76
N TYR A 34 11.04 8.68 0.15
CA TYR A 34 11.16 9.81 1.09
C TYR A 34 12.25 10.81 0.71
N TYR A 35 13.01 10.60 -0.38
CA TYR A 35 14.17 11.45 -0.68
C TYR A 35 13.73 12.90 -0.97
N GLY A 36 13.84 13.76 0.04
CA GLY A 36 13.46 15.18 -0.01
C GLY A 36 12.01 15.52 0.32
N ASP A 37 11.19 14.55 0.77
CA ASP A 37 9.75 14.76 1.01
C ASP A 37 9.35 14.35 2.44
N PRO A 38 9.02 15.30 3.34
CA PRO A 38 8.57 15.00 4.70
C PRO A 38 7.24 14.23 4.74
N LEU A 39 6.53 14.08 3.61
CA LEU A 39 5.28 13.33 3.46
C LEU A 39 5.44 12.01 2.67
N GLY A 40 6.66 11.46 2.54
CA GLY A 40 6.94 10.26 1.73
C GLY A 40 5.99 9.06 1.96
N GLU A 41 5.51 8.86 3.19
CA GLU A 41 4.52 7.80 3.52
C GLU A 41 3.14 8.09 2.93
N MET A 42 2.64 9.31 3.11
CA MET A 42 1.36 9.74 2.55
C MET A 42 1.38 9.66 1.03
N ARG A 43 2.49 10.06 0.42
CA ARG A 43 2.64 10.02 -1.03
C ARG A 43 2.67 8.59 -1.58
N LEU A 44 3.31 7.66 -0.88
CA LEU A 44 3.27 6.24 -1.21
C LEU A 44 1.83 5.69 -1.13
N VAL A 45 1.11 6.01 -0.05
CA VAL A 45 -0.28 5.58 0.15
C VAL A 45 -1.19 6.14 -0.95
N SER A 46 -1.14 7.45 -1.23
CA SER A 46 -1.90 8.07 -2.32
C SER A 46 -1.60 7.43 -3.68
N ARG A 47 -0.33 7.10 -3.97
CA ARG A 47 0.03 6.47 -5.25
C ARG A 47 -0.46 5.02 -5.35
N VAL A 48 -0.39 4.25 -4.27
CA VAL A 48 -0.75 2.82 -4.26
C VAL A 48 -2.27 2.62 -4.29
N PHE A 49 -3.01 3.54 -3.68
CA PHE A 49 -4.46 3.52 -3.56
C PHE A 49 -5.18 4.48 -4.50
N GLU A 50 -4.46 5.22 -5.35
CA GLU A 50 -5.01 6.23 -6.27
C GLU A 50 -5.94 7.23 -5.55
N MET A 51 -5.52 7.67 -4.36
CA MET A 51 -6.24 8.62 -3.49
C MET A 51 -5.76 10.05 -3.66
#